data_AF-A0A9D3WCU0-F1
#
_entry.id   AF-A0A9D3WCU0-F1
#
_cell.length_a   1.000
_cell.length_b   1.000
_cell.length_c   1.000
_cell.angle_alpha   90.00
_cell.angle_beta   90.00
_cell.angle_gamma   90.00
#
_symmetry.space_group_name_H-M   'P 1'
#
loop_
_entity.id
_entity.type
_entity.pdbx_description
1 polymer ?
#
loop_
_entity_poly.entity_id
_entity_poly.type
_entity_poly.pdbx_seq_one_letter_code
_entity_poly.pdbx_strand_id
1 'polypeptide(L)'
;MDSMGLQDLGLSGPNFTWSRGGVFERLDRAICNDAWNLRFPLSKVLHLQKLKSDHTPLKLSLFLEVQFSSKGPFWFLARWTEHPEFSGFVKKYWNFSGDMSNAQNSFTEHVKLWNKEVYRHITYRKNLLMKKLDNV
;
A
#
# COMPACT_ATOMS: atom_id res chain seq x y z
N MET A 1 -6.81 -32.08 -0.46
CA MET A 1 -6.21 -31.08 0.46
C MET A 1 -6.05 -31.73 1.83
N ASP A 2 -7.14 -32.26 2.39
CA ASP A 2 -7.16 -32.89 3.71
C ASP A 2 -6.19 -34.07 3.87
N SER A 3 -6.06 -34.92 2.84
CA SER A 3 -5.12 -36.06 2.85
C SER A 3 -3.64 -35.66 2.82
N MET A 4 -3.33 -34.38 2.61
CA MET A 4 -1.97 -33.81 2.55
C MET A 4 -1.69 -32.86 3.71
N GLY A 5 -2.60 -32.75 4.69
CA GLY A 5 -2.46 -31.82 5.82
C GLY A 5 -2.48 -30.35 5.39
N LEU A 6 -3.17 -30.02 4.29
CA LEU A 6 -3.30 -28.67 3.76
C LEU A 6 -4.73 -28.18 3.91
N GLN A 7 -4.89 -26.94 4.36
CA GLN A 7 -6.16 -26.27 4.57
C GLN A 7 -6.22 -24.93 3.80
N ASP A 8 -7.41 -24.57 3.30
CA ASP A 8 -7.68 -23.27 2.68
C ASP A 8 -7.74 -22.20 3.79
N LEU A 9 -6.97 -21.12 3.62
CA LEU A 9 -6.98 -19.98 4.55
C LEU A 9 -8.26 -19.14 4.49
N GLY A 10 -9.17 -19.48 3.57
CA GLY A 10 -10.41 -18.76 3.34
C GLY A 10 -10.17 -17.47 2.56
N LEU A 11 -11.15 -16.56 2.65
CA LEU A 11 -11.09 -15.26 2.00
C LEU A 11 -11.81 -14.19 2.83
N SER A 12 -11.44 -12.93 2.59
CA SER A 12 -12.14 -11.75 3.06
C SER A 12 -12.30 -10.78 1.88
N GLY A 13 -13.55 -10.49 1.50
CA GLY A 13 -13.89 -9.68 0.34
C GLY A 13 -14.79 -10.44 -0.65
N PRO A 14 -14.82 -10.03 -1.94
CA PRO A 14 -15.62 -10.69 -2.96
C PRO A 14 -15.32 -12.18 -3.09
N ASN A 15 -16.33 -13.03 -3.27
CA ASN A 15 -16.14 -14.50 -3.28
C ASN A 15 -15.30 -15.03 -4.46
N PHE A 16 -15.15 -14.24 -5.52
CA PHE A 16 -14.55 -14.67 -6.78
C PHE A 16 -13.19 -14.02 -7.01
N THR A 17 -12.24 -14.83 -7.44
CA THR A 17 -10.88 -14.39 -7.78
C THR A 17 -10.65 -14.28 -9.28
N TRP A 18 -11.61 -14.70 -10.08
CA TRP A 18 -11.59 -14.56 -11.53
C TRP A 18 -12.98 -14.23 -12.07
N SER A 19 -13.07 -13.38 -13.10
CA SER A 19 -14.30 -13.20 -13.85
C SER A 19 -14.09 -12.72 -15.28
N ARG A 20 -14.82 -13.33 -16.21
CA ARG A 20 -14.82 -13.00 -17.64
C ARG A 20 -16.18 -13.33 -18.26
N GLY A 21 -16.73 -12.40 -19.05
CA GLY A 21 -17.94 -12.64 -19.84
C GLY A 21 -19.17 -13.06 -19.02
N GLY A 22 -19.33 -12.56 -17.79
CA GLY A 22 -20.44 -12.92 -16.90
C GLY A 22 -20.25 -14.20 -16.08
N VAL A 23 -19.14 -14.91 -16.28
CA VAL A 23 -18.74 -16.05 -15.46
C VAL A 23 -17.85 -15.58 -14.32
N PHE A 24 -18.04 -16.13 -13.13
CA PHE A 24 -17.32 -15.78 -11.90
C PHE A 24 -16.86 -17.06 -11.20
N GLU A 25 -15.56 -17.16 -10.94
CA GLU A 25 -14.95 -18.36 -10.33
C GLU A 25 -13.93 -17.98 -9.26
N ARG A 26 -13.69 -18.90 -8.31
CA ARG A 26 -12.60 -18.78 -7.32
C ARG A 26 -11.45 -19.72 -7.70
N LEU A 27 -10.58 -19.24 -8.59
CA LEU A 27 -9.43 -19.99 -9.10
C LEU A 27 -8.19 -19.82 -8.22
N ASP A 28 -7.94 -18.61 -7.72
CA ASP A 28 -6.82 -18.32 -6.83
C ASP A 28 -7.18 -18.61 -5.35
N ARG A 29 -6.33 -19.37 -4.66
CA ARG A 29 -6.48 -19.71 -3.23
C ARG A 29 -5.13 -19.67 -2.53
N ALA A 30 -5.14 -19.29 -1.25
CA ALA A 30 -3.98 -19.47 -0.38
C ALA A 30 -4.27 -20.64 0.57
N ILE A 31 -3.32 -21.56 0.64
CA ILE A 31 -3.42 -22.75 1.48
C ILE A 31 -2.25 -22.80 2.45
N CYS A 32 -2.45 -23.40 3.61
CA CYS A 32 -1.41 -23.57 4.61
C CYS A 32 -1.45 -24.99 5.21
N ASN A 33 -0.36 -25.38 5.87
CA ASN A 33 -0.34 -26.56 6.74
C ASN A 33 -0.44 -26.14 8.21
N ASP A 34 -0.55 -27.12 9.10
CA ASP A 34 -0.71 -26.90 10.54
C ASP A 34 0.45 -26.09 11.14
N ALA A 35 1.69 -26.38 10.73
CA ALA A 35 2.87 -25.66 11.23
C ALA A 35 2.82 -24.17 10.88
N TRP A 36 2.38 -23.83 9.67
CA TRP A 36 2.23 -22.45 9.24
C TRP A 36 1.05 -21.76 9.95
N ASN A 37 -0.08 -22.46 10.10
CA ASN A 37 -1.25 -21.92 10.81
C ASN A 37 -0.94 -21.60 12.27
N LEU A 38 -0.17 -22.48 12.94
CA LEU A 38 0.31 -22.24 14.30
C LEU A 38 1.24 -21.03 14.38
N ARG A 39 2.05 -20.79 13.33
CA ARG A 39 2.98 -19.65 13.28
C ARG A 39 2.28 -18.32 13.00
N PHE A 40 1.21 -18.33 12.21
CA PHE A 40 0.46 -17.12 11.81
C PHE A 40 -1.05 -17.29 12.05
N PRO A 41 -1.48 -17.45 13.32
CA PRO A 41 -2.87 -17.79 13.66
C PRO A 41 -3.86 -16.67 13.33
N LEU A 42 -3.39 -15.43 13.15
CA LEU A 42 -4.20 -14.27 12.79
C LEU A 42 -4.11 -13.91 11.30
N SER A 43 -3.47 -14.76 10.50
CA SER A 43 -3.33 -14.50 9.08
C SER A 43 -4.69 -14.44 8.38
N LYS A 44 -4.77 -13.58 7.35
CA LYS A 44 -5.99 -13.40 6.56
C LYS A 44 -5.65 -13.18 5.10
N VAL A 45 -6.48 -13.72 4.22
CA VAL A 45 -6.42 -13.47 2.78
C VAL A 45 -7.46 -12.41 2.43
N LEU A 46 -7.01 -11.29 1.86
CA LEU A 46 -7.85 -10.20 1.43
C LEU A 46 -7.90 -10.15 -0.10
N HIS A 47 -9.10 -10.05 -0.67
CA HIS A 47 -9.26 -9.82 -2.10
C HIS A 47 -9.19 -8.31 -2.37
N LEU A 48 -8.19 -7.90 -3.16
CA LEU A 48 -8.01 -6.49 -3.54
C LEU A 48 -8.90 -6.11 -4.71
N GLN A 49 -9.10 -4.81 -4.92
CA GLN A 49 -9.89 -4.34 -6.06
C GLN A 49 -9.24 -4.76 -7.39
N LYS A 50 -10.07 -5.34 -8.25
CA LYS A 50 -9.74 -5.68 -9.64
C LYS A 50 -9.55 -4.39 -10.44
N LEU A 51 -8.44 -4.28 -11.16
CA LEU A 51 -8.14 -3.12 -12.02
C LEU A 51 -8.34 -3.44 -13.50
N LYS A 52 -7.34 -4.04 -14.16
CA LYS A 52 -7.37 -4.36 -15.61
C LYS A 52 -7.18 -5.85 -15.93
N SER A 53 -6.94 -6.68 -14.91
CA SER A 53 -6.87 -8.13 -15.06
C SER A 53 -8.27 -8.73 -14.99
N ASP A 54 -8.51 -9.91 -15.56
CA ASP A 54 -9.67 -10.74 -15.27
C ASP A 54 -9.59 -11.43 -13.90
N HIS A 55 -8.40 -11.44 -13.28
CA HIS A 55 -8.14 -11.89 -11.91
C HIS A 55 -8.26 -10.76 -10.86
N THR A 56 -8.71 -11.13 -9.67
CA THR A 56 -8.74 -10.33 -8.45
C THR A 56 -7.50 -10.65 -7.61
N PRO A 57 -6.61 -9.69 -7.35
CA PRO A 57 -5.38 -9.96 -6.60
C PRO A 57 -5.65 -10.40 -5.15
N LEU A 58 -4.88 -11.37 -4.67
CA LEU A 58 -4.89 -11.82 -3.27
C LEU A 58 -3.80 -11.13 -2.46
N LYS A 59 -4.16 -10.57 -1.30
CA LYS A 59 -3.23 -10.04 -0.30
C LYS A 59 -3.26 -10.95 0.92
N LEU A 60 -2.19 -11.70 1.14
CA LEU A 60 -1.98 -12.41 2.39
C LEU A 60 -1.41 -11.44 3.43
N SER A 61 -2.17 -11.21 4.49
CA SER A 61 -1.71 -10.47 5.67
C SER A 61 -1.38 -11.44 6.77
N LEU A 62 -0.17 -11.37 7.30
CA LEU A 62 0.28 -12.27 8.36
C LEU A 62 -0.02 -11.76 9.77
N PHE A 63 -0.63 -10.57 9.91
CA PHE A 63 -0.89 -9.84 11.17
C PHE A 63 -0.01 -10.33 12.34
N LEU A 64 1.30 -10.23 12.16
CA LEU A 64 2.20 -10.09 13.30
C LEU A 64 1.82 -8.77 13.94
N GLU A 65 1.78 -8.70 15.27
CA GLU A 65 1.58 -7.45 16.02
C GLU A 65 2.52 -6.36 15.47
N VAL A 66 2.07 -5.62 14.46
CA VAL A 66 2.83 -4.52 13.90
C VAL A 66 2.61 -3.43 14.91
N GLN A 67 3.61 -3.22 15.77
CA GLN A 67 3.71 -2.01 16.57
C GLN A 67 3.54 -0.84 15.60
N PHE A 68 2.37 -0.20 15.63
CA PHE A 68 2.11 0.97 14.82
C PHE A 68 3.18 1.99 15.21
N SER A 69 4.11 2.27 14.31
CA SER A 69 5.05 3.34 14.54
C SER A 69 4.24 4.61 14.76
N SER A 70 4.55 5.39 15.79
CA SER A 70 3.91 6.68 16.08
C SER A 70 4.01 7.69 14.93
N LYS A 71 4.79 7.38 13.90
CA LYS A 71 4.88 8.11 12.64
C LYS A 71 3.72 7.65 11.75
N GLY A 72 2.73 8.54 11.57
CA GLY A 72 1.61 8.30 10.65
C GLY A 72 2.07 7.98 9.21
N PRO A 73 1.14 7.48 8.36
CA PRO A 73 1.47 7.05 7.01
C PRO A 73 2.08 8.17 6.16
N PHE A 74 2.95 7.80 5.21
CA PHE A 74 3.44 8.73 4.19
C PHE A 74 2.30 9.06 3.22
N TRP A 75 2.10 10.35 2.95
CA TRP A 75 1.10 10.84 2.00
C TRP A 75 1.79 11.45 0.79
N PHE A 76 1.45 10.92 -0.38
CA PHE A 76 1.82 11.53 -1.65
C PHE A 76 0.93 12.75 -1.92
N LEU A 77 1.52 13.87 -2.33
CA LEU A 77 0.77 15.04 -2.78
C LEU A 77 0.73 15.06 -4.30
N ALA A 78 -0.48 14.98 -4.88
CA ALA A 78 -0.67 15.01 -6.34
C ALA A 78 0.01 16.22 -7.00
N ARG A 79 -0.01 17.38 -6.31
CA ARG A 79 0.66 18.62 -6.75
C ARG A 79 2.15 18.45 -7.03
N TRP A 80 2.83 17.48 -6.42
CA TRP A 80 4.23 17.21 -6.74
C TRP A 80 4.40 16.86 -8.22
N THR A 81 3.46 16.15 -8.83
CA THR A 81 3.51 15.78 -10.26
C THR A 81 3.47 16.97 -11.20
N GLU A 82 2.93 18.10 -10.75
CA GLU A 82 2.85 19.34 -11.51
C GLU A 82 4.12 20.19 -11.36
N HIS A 83 5.00 19.87 -10.42
CA HIS A 83 6.24 20.62 -10.21
C HIS A 83 7.26 20.28 -11.32
N PRO A 84 7.82 21.27 -12.04
CA PRO A 84 8.69 21.04 -13.20
C PRO A 84 9.85 20.08 -12.92
N GLU A 85 10.44 20.16 -11.73
CA GLU A 85 11.60 19.35 -11.34
C GLU A 85 11.25 17.97 -10.77
N PHE A 86 9.98 17.69 -10.46
CA PHE A 86 9.61 16.45 -9.75
C PHE A 86 9.88 15.19 -10.56
N SER A 87 9.67 15.24 -11.88
CA SER A 87 10.02 14.12 -12.76
C SER A 87 11.52 13.79 -12.71
N GLY A 88 12.37 14.81 -12.73
CA GLY A 88 13.82 14.65 -12.57
C GLY A 88 14.21 14.16 -11.17
N PHE A 89 13.51 14.65 -10.14
CA PHE A 89 13.68 14.22 -8.77
C PHE A 89 13.40 12.72 -8.59
N VAL A 90 12.28 12.22 -9.13
CA VAL A 90 11.93 10.79 -9.08
C VAL A 90 13.01 9.96 -9.78
N LYS A 91 13.45 10.35 -10.99
CA LYS A 91 14.50 9.62 -11.71
C LYS A 91 15.83 9.56 -10.94
N LYS A 92 16.15 10.61 -10.17
CA LYS A 92 17.39 10.70 -9.41
C LYS A 92 17.37 9.87 -8.13
N TYR A 93 16.26 9.89 -7.40
CA TYR A 93 16.19 9.32 -6.04
C TYR A 93 15.44 7.99 -5.96
N TRP A 94 14.73 7.58 -7.03
CA TRP A 94 14.13 6.26 -7.12
C TRP A 94 15.15 5.23 -7.61
N ASN A 95 15.92 4.65 -6.67
CA ASN A 95 16.90 3.62 -6.98
C ASN A 95 16.42 2.24 -6.48
N PHE A 96 15.87 1.45 -7.40
CA PHE A 96 15.46 0.08 -7.10
C PHE A 96 16.57 -0.91 -7.47
N SER A 97 17.10 -1.59 -6.47
CA SER A 97 18.18 -2.59 -6.61
C SER A 97 17.73 -4.00 -6.18
N GLY A 98 16.46 -4.34 -6.42
CA GLY A 98 15.87 -5.63 -6.02
C GLY A 98 15.16 -5.62 -4.67
N ASP A 99 15.30 -4.55 -3.87
CA ASP A 99 14.57 -4.36 -2.60
C ASP A 99 13.62 -3.17 -2.70
N MET A 100 12.31 -3.47 -2.73
CA MET A 100 11.26 -2.46 -2.83
C MET A 100 11.10 -1.67 -1.53
N SER A 101 11.28 -2.31 -0.37
CA SER A 101 11.16 -1.64 0.93
C SER A 101 12.26 -0.59 1.07
N ASN A 102 13.50 -0.95 0.71
CA ASN A 102 14.62 -0.03 0.73
C ASN A 102 14.43 1.14 -0.24
N ALA A 103 14.01 0.86 -1.49
CA ALA A 103 13.74 1.90 -2.48
C ALA A 103 12.65 2.88 -2.01
N GLN A 104 11.57 2.37 -1.44
CA GLN A 104 10.49 3.19 -0.89
C GLN A 104 10.95 4.05 0.30
N ASN A 105 11.68 3.46 1.25
CA ASN A 105 12.17 4.18 2.42
C ASN A 105 13.13 5.30 2.02
N SER A 106 14.12 4.98 1.18
CA SER A 106 15.08 5.96 0.68
C SER A 106 14.40 7.09 -0.08
N PHE A 107 13.52 6.79 -1.03
CA PHE A 107 12.77 7.82 -1.75
C PHE A 107 11.92 8.68 -0.82
N THR A 108 11.26 8.07 0.17
CA THR A 108 10.42 8.76 1.15
C THR A 108 11.20 9.77 1.98
N GLU A 109 12.44 9.46 2.36
CA GLU A 109 13.31 10.41 3.07
C GLU A 109 13.65 11.62 2.21
N HIS A 110 14.08 11.38 0.97
CA HIS A 110 14.43 12.45 0.03
C HIS A 110 13.23 13.35 -0.27
N VAL A 111 12.07 12.77 -0.59
CA VAL A 111 10.89 13.56 -0.98
C VAL A 111 10.32 14.36 0.20
N LYS A 112 10.47 13.88 1.44
CA LYS A 112 10.10 14.66 2.64
C LYS A 112 10.98 15.89 2.82
N LEU A 113 12.27 15.78 2.55
CA LEU A 113 13.21 16.91 2.59
C LEU A 113 12.89 17.91 1.48
N TRP A 114 12.81 17.44 0.24
CA TRP A 114 12.48 18.26 -0.92
C TRP A 114 11.13 18.99 -0.76
N ASN A 115 10.10 18.31 -0.26
CA ASN A 115 8.80 18.94 -0.01
C ASN A 115 8.88 20.06 1.04
N LYS A 116 9.71 19.91 2.07
CA LYS A 116 9.97 20.99 3.05
C LYS A 116 10.72 22.16 2.44
N GLU A 117 11.65 21.92 1.52
CA GLU A 117 12.41 22.98 0.85
C GLU A 117 11.53 23.78 -0.13
N VAL A 118 10.80 23.08 -1.00
CA VAL A 118 9.98 23.69 -2.05
C VAL A 118 8.72 24.34 -1.50
N TYR A 119 7.98 23.62 -0.66
CA TYR A 119 6.65 24.07 -0.22
C TYR A 119 6.60 24.52 1.25
N ARG A 120 7.68 24.28 2.03
CA ARG A 120 7.73 24.52 3.49
C ARG A 120 6.56 23.84 4.21
N HIS A 121 6.14 24.40 5.34
CA HIS A 121 4.94 23.97 6.02
C HIS A 121 3.71 24.52 5.29
N ILE A 122 3.25 23.82 4.24
CA ILE A 122 2.01 24.14 3.51
C ILE A 122 0.85 24.35 4.49
N THR A 123 0.77 23.50 5.53
CA THR A 123 -0.25 23.59 6.59
C THR A 123 -0.13 24.88 7.40
N TYR A 124 1.08 25.31 7.72
CA TYR A 124 1.32 26.57 8.44
C TYR A 124 0.92 27.77 7.57
N ARG A 125 1.34 27.79 6.31
CA ARG A 125 0.99 28.85 5.34
C ARG A 125 -0.52 28.92 5.11
N LYS A 126 -1.18 27.77 4.95
CA LYS A 126 -2.65 27.68 4.86
C LYS A 126 -3.31 28.26 6.11
N ASN A 127 -2.92 27.83 7.30
CA ASN A 127 -3.52 28.30 8.55
C ASN A 127 -3.28 29.79 8.78
N LEU A 128 -2.10 30.31 8.39
CA LEU A 128 -1.79 31.73 8.45
C LEU A 128 -2.67 32.56 7.50
N LEU A 129 -2.89 32.08 6.28
CA LEU A 129 -3.74 32.74 5.30
C LEU A 129 -5.23 32.71 5.70
N MET A 130 -5.71 31.57 6.22
CA MET A 130 -7.07 31.46 6.79
C MET A 130 -7.27 32.46 7.92
N LYS A 131 -6.35 32.53 8.88
CA LYS A 131 -6.40 33.54 9.97
C LYS A 131 -6.39 34.99 9.47
N LYS A 132 -5.82 35.28 8.30
CA LYS A 132 -5.82 36.62 7.71
C LYS A 132 -7.13 36.93 6.98
N LEU A 133 -7.75 35.92 6.38
CA LEU A 133 -9.05 36.02 5.70
C LEU A 133 -10.21 36.14 6.71
N ASP A 134 -10.12 35.43 7.84
CA ASP A 134 -11.13 35.48 8.92
C ASP A 134 -11.09 36.79 9.73
N ASN A 135 -10.13 37.70 9.45
CA ASN A 135 -9.97 39.01 10.11
C ASN A 135 -10.32 40.19 9.16
N VAL A 136 -11.05 39.92 8.08
CA VAL A 136 -11.66 40.93 7.17
C VAL A 136 -13.17 40.77 7.22
#